data_AF-Q9AGA0-F1
#
_entry.id   AF-Q9AGA0-F1
#
_cell.length_a   1.000
_cell.length_b   1.000
_cell.length_c   1.000
_cell.angle_alpha   90.00
_cell.angle_beta   90.00
_cell.angle_gamma   90.00
#
_symmetry.space_group_name_H-M   'P 1'
#
loop_
_entity.id
_entity.type
_entity.pdbx_description
1 polymer ?
#
loop_
_entity_poly.entity_id
_entity_poly.type
_entity_poly.pdbx_seq_one_letter_code
_entity_poly.pdbx_strand_id
1 'polypeptide(L)'
;NQMILKVEAYHKRKLSDKFFCVYLDATYVPLRRETFEREAVYIAIGIKPNGHKEVIDYCIAPNENIEVWTELLQSMKSRGLEQVELFLSDGVVGMKTALAKTYPQAHFQRCLVHVMRNICAKVRVEDREAIMNEFKQIHQQANKAAAVDVLHAFYAKWDKSYNHVIRNLKDIEPDLLVFYNYPKQIRASIYSTNMIESFNNRH
;
A
#
# COMPACT_ATOMS: atom_id res chain seq x y z
N ASN A 1 29.37 17.44 -6.68
CA ASN A 1 28.11 17.36 -7.45
C ASN A 1 26.94 17.71 -6.52
N GLN A 2 26.41 18.94 -6.56
CA GLN A 2 25.50 19.50 -5.55
C GLN A 2 24.18 18.71 -5.39
N MET A 3 23.75 18.00 -6.43
CA MET A 3 22.55 17.16 -6.39
C MET A 3 22.73 15.91 -5.52
N ILE A 4 23.90 15.28 -5.55
CA ILE A 4 24.22 14.11 -4.71
C ILE A 4 24.15 14.50 -3.23
N LEU A 5 24.72 15.64 -2.86
CA LEU A 5 24.67 16.14 -1.48
C LEU A 5 23.25 16.44 -1.00
N LYS A 6 22.38 16.95 -1.89
CA LYS A 6 20.96 17.17 -1.57
C LYS A 6 20.22 15.85 -1.34
N VAL A 7 20.47 14.84 -2.17
CA VAL A 7 19.89 13.50 -2.04
C VAL A 7 20.37 12.84 -0.75
N GLU A 8 21.66 12.88 -0.46
CA GLU A 8 22.19 12.35 0.80
C GLU A 8 21.62 13.07 2.03
N ALA A 9 21.51 14.40 1.98
CA ALA A 9 20.91 15.18 3.06
C ALA A 9 19.43 14.80 3.24
N TYR A 10 18.70 14.57 2.15
CA TYR A 10 17.32 14.09 2.18
C TYR A 10 17.21 12.73 2.88
N HIS A 11 18.04 11.76 2.52
CA HIS A 11 18.03 10.44 3.17
C HIS A 11 18.50 10.47 4.62
N LYS A 12 19.27 11.47 5.05
CA LYS A 12 19.76 11.63 6.44
C LYS A 12 18.91 12.54 7.32
N ARG A 13 17.91 13.23 6.75
CA ARG A 13 17.12 14.22 7.50
C ARG A 13 16.34 13.58 8.64
N LYS A 14 16.17 14.33 9.73
CA LYS A 14 15.26 13.93 10.81
C LYS A 14 13.83 13.91 10.30
N LEU A 15 13.09 12.86 10.63
CA LEU A 15 11.69 12.70 10.25
C LEU A 15 10.78 13.20 11.38
N SER A 16 9.51 13.42 11.03
CA SER A 16 8.45 13.58 12.03
C SER A 16 8.32 12.28 12.83
N ASP A 17 8.06 12.42 14.13
CA ASP A 17 7.87 11.29 15.05
C ASP A 17 6.59 10.49 14.76
N LYS A 18 5.57 11.18 14.23
CA LYS A 18 4.22 10.65 14.05
C LYS A 18 3.71 10.78 12.62
N PHE A 19 3.18 9.68 12.10
CA PHE A 19 2.33 9.67 10.92
C PHE A 19 1.03 8.92 11.23
N PHE A 20 -0.07 9.43 10.70
CA PHE A 20 -1.34 8.71 10.72
C PHE A 20 -1.27 7.53 9.75
N CYS A 21 -0.73 7.75 8.55
CA CYS A 21 -0.76 6.76 7.49
C CYS A 21 0.54 6.77 6.71
N VAL A 22 1.10 5.60 6.40
CA VAL A 22 2.26 5.48 5.52
C VAL A 22 1.97 4.47 4.42
N TYR A 23 2.08 4.90 3.18
CA TYR A 23 1.89 4.09 1.99
C TYR A 23 3.25 3.67 1.49
N LEU A 24 3.41 2.37 1.29
CA LEU A 24 4.60 1.72 0.78
C LEU A 24 4.25 1.15 -0.59
N ASP A 25 4.85 1.70 -1.62
CA ASP A 25 4.62 1.28 -3.00
C ASP A 25 5.95 1.18 -3.76
N ALA A 26 5.99 0.30 -4.76
CA ALA A 26 7.11 0.16 -5.66
C ALA A 26 6.63 0.33 -7.11
N THR A 27 7.39 1.08 -7.90
CA THR A 27 7.12 1.26 -9.33
C THR A 27 8.40 1.03 -10.13
N TYR A 28 8.26 0.55 -11.37
CA TYR A 28 9.39 0.27 -12.23
C TYR A 28 9.64 1.42 -13.21
N VAL A 29 10.80 2.05 -13.07
CA VAL A 29 11.22 3.17 -13.91
C VAL A 29 12.36 2.72 -14.83
N PRO A 30 12.33 3.05 -16.13
CA PRO A 30 13.48 2.82 -17.00
C PRO A 30 14.63 3.74 -16.58
N LEU A 31 15.73 3.16 -16.12
CA LEU A 31 16.96 3.87 -15.76
C LEU A 31 18.08 3.49 -16.72
N ARG A 32 18.85 4.49 -17.13
CA ARG A 32 20.04 4.29 -17.93
C ARG A 32 21.26 4.35 -17.02
N ARG A 33 21.85 3.19 -16.70
CA ARG A 33 23.18 3.11 -16.07
C ARG A 33 24.25 2.98 -17.14
N GLU A 34 24.23 1.87 -17.87
CA GLU A 34 25.03 1.63 -19.07
C GLU A 34 24.10 1.20 -20.22
N THR A 35 23.22 0.24 -19.94
CA THR A 35 22.03 -0.15 -20.72
C THR A 35 20.76 0.46 -20.10
N PHE A 36 19.64 0.42 -20.84
CA PHE A 36 18.32 0.76 -20.29
C PHE A 36 17.73 -0.48 -19.60
N GLU A 37 17.65 -0.45 -18.28
CA GLU A 37 17.01 -1.49 -17.48
C GLU A 37 15.90 -0.89 -16.64
N ARG A 38 14.85 -1.67 -16.37
CA ARG A 38 13.77 -1.25 -15.48
C ARG A 38 14.15 -1.60 -14.05
N GLU A 39 14.34 -0.59 -13.22
CA GLU A 39 14.64 -0.75 -11.80
C GLU A 39 13.43 -0.41 -10.94
N ALA A 40 13.35 -1.04 -9.77
CA ALA A 40 12.31 -0.77 -8.79
C ALA A 40 12.64 0.49 -7.99
N VAL A 41 11.69 1.44 -7.98
CA VAL A 41 11.69 2.63 -7.14
C VAL A 41 10.68 2.42 -6.03
N TYR A 42 11.19 2.26 -4.82
CA TYR A 42 10.46 2.08 -3.58
C TYR A 42 10.15 3.46 -3.01
N ILE A 43 8.91 3.72 -2.63
CA ILE A 43 8.49 5.02 -2.13
C ILE A 43 7.65 4.83 -0.88
N ALA A 44 8.02 5.54 0.20
CA ALA A 44 7.23 5.68 1.40
C ALA A 44 6.59 7.08 1.43
N ILE A 45 5.27 7.15 1.36
CA ILE A 45 4.50 8.41 1.42
C ILE A 45 3.71 8.46 2.71
N GLY A 46 3.97 9.47 3.52
CA GLY A 46 3.33 9.68 4.81
C GLY A 46 2.21 10.73 4.76
N ILE A 47 1.16 10.48 5.54
CA ILE A 47 0.16 11.47 5.92
C ILE A 47 0.30 11.73 7.43
N LYS A 48 0.61 12.98 7.78
CA LYS A 48 0.70 13.44 9.17
C LYS A 48 -0.69 13.55 9.81
N PRO A 49 -0.79 13.61 11.15
CA PRO A 49 -2.08 13.78 11.84
C PRO A 49 -2.87 15.03 11.41
N ASN A 50 -2.19 16.07 10.96
CA ASN A 50 -2.82 17.29 10.41
C ASN A 50 -3.25 17.17 8.94
N GLY A 51 -3.11 15.99 8.32
CA GLY A 51 -3.43 15.74 6.92
C GLY A 51 -2.34 16.13 5.92
N HIS A 52 -1.22 16.71 6.36
CA HIS A 52 -0.11 17.05 5.47
C HIS A 52 0.53 15.78 4.90
N LYS A 53 0.76 15.78 3.59
CA LYS A 53 1.34 14.65 2.85
C LYS A 53 2.77 14.96 2.50
N GLU A 54 3.67 14.01 2.71
CA GLU A 54 5.06 14.12 2.30
C GLU A 54 5.63 12.77 1.88
N VAL A 55 6.57 12.79 0.95
CA VAL A 55 7.44 11.63 0.73
C VAL A 55 8.36 11.53 1.94
N ILE A 56 8.26 10.43 2.67
CA ILE A 56 9.11 10.15 3.83
C ILE A 56 10.49 9.73 3.32
N ASP A 57 10.52 8.76 2.43
CA ASP A 57 11.76 8.35 1.80
C ASP A 57 11.52 7.57 0.53
N TYR A 58 12.59 7.34 -0.23
CA TYR A 58 12.57 6.46 -1.38
C TYR A 58 13.89 5.68 -1.49
N CYS A 59 13.88 4.58 -2.22
CA CYS A 59 15.06 3.80 -2.56
C CYS A 59 14.95 3.31 -3.99
N ILE A 60 16.09 3.12 -4.67
CA ILE A 60 16.15 2.52 -5.99
C ILE A 60 16.97 1.24 -5.85
N ALA A 61 16.41 0.12 -6.30
CA ALA A 61 17.13 -1.14 -6.37
C ALA A 61 16.83 -1.86 -7.70
N PRO A 62 17.73 -2.72 -8.19
CA PRO A 62 17.52 -3.43 -9.45
C PRO A 62 16.23 -4.25 -9.49
N ASN A 63 15.87 -4.87 -8.36
CA ASN A 63 14.69 -5.71 -8.23
C ASN A 63 13.91 -5.38 -6.96
N GLU A 64 12.61 -5.71 -6.96
CA GLU A 64 11.80 -5.68 -5.74
C GLU A 64 12.19 -6.84 -4.81
N ASN A 65 12.56 -6.55 -3.56
CA ASN A 65 12.82 -7.54 -2.52
C ASN A 65 12.46 -6.99 -1.13
N ILE A 66 12.32 -7.90 -0.17
CA ILE A 66 11.87 -7.56 1.19
C ILE A 66 12.99 -6.94 2.03
N GLU A 67 14.24 -7.21 1.70
CA GLU A 67 15.42 -6.68 2.37
C GLU A 67 15.49 -5.16 2.22
N VAL A 68 15.25 -4.63 1.01
CA VAL A 68 15.22 -3.18 0.74
C VAL A 68 14.11 -2.51 1.52
N TRP A 69 12.91 -3.11 1.59
CA TRP A 69 11.83 -2.60 2.43
C TRP A 69 12.21 -2.61 3.91
N THR A 70 12.87 -3.67 4.38
CA THR A 70 13.31 -3.79 5.77
C THR A 70 14.33 -2.71 6.13
N GLU A 71 15.30 -2.46 5.25
CA GLU A 71 16.29 -1.38 5.41
C GLU A 71 15.62 0.00 5.42
N LEU A 72 14.66 0.24 4.52
CA LEU A 72 13.92 1.50 4.47
C LEU A 72 13.12 1.73 5.76
N LEU A 73 12.43 0.71 6.26
CA LEU A 73 11.67 0.76 7.51
C LEU A 73 12.58 1.07 8.71
N GLN A 74 13.74 0.41 8.79
CA GLN A 74 14.73 0.64 9.84
C GLN A 74 15.35 2.04 9.76
N SER A 75 15.65 2.51 8.54
CA SER A 75 16.15 3.86 8.28
C SER A 75 15.15 4.94 8.68
N MET A 76 13.86 4.75 8.37
CA MET A 76 12.82 5.66 8.86
C MET A 76 12.79 5.71 10.39
N LYS A 77 12.86 4.53 11.04
CA LYS A 77 12.84 4.44 12.50
C LYS A 77 14.04 5.11 13.16
N SER A 78 15.25 4.88 12.64
CA SER A 78 16.48 5.47 13.16
C SER A 78 16.55 6.99 13.00
N ARG A 79 15.84 7.55 12.00
CA ARG A 79 15.70 9.00 11.77
C ARG A 79 14.60 9.66 12.59
N GLY A 80 13.97 8.90 13.48
CA GLY A 80 13.02 9.41 14.46
C GLY A 80 11.56 9.18 14.11
N LEU A 81 11.21 8.41 13.07
CA LEU A 81 9.83 7.97 12.88
C LEU A 81 9.50 6.91 13.93
N GLU A 82 8.74 7.27 14.95
CA GLU A 82 8.47 6.40 16.11
C GLU A 82 7.08 5.76 16.05
N GLN A 83 6.09 6.52 15.61
CA GLN A 83 4.69 6.12 15.64
C GLN A 83 4.07 6.24 14.25
N VAL A 84 3.58 5.11 13.74
CA VAL A 84 2.73 5.04 12.56
C VAL A 84 1.47 4.32 12.96
N GLU A 85 0.32 4.93 12.71
CA GLU A 85 -0.98 4.34 13.06
C GLU A 85 -1.39 3.27 12.04
N LEU A 86 -1.21 3.53 10.75
CA LEU A 86 -1.55 2.60 9.67
C LEU A 86 -0.49 2.55 8.56
N PHE A 87 -0.04 1.34 8.20
CA PHE A 87 0.68 1.10 6.96
C PHE A 87 -0.23 0.54 5.87
N LEU A 88 -0.06 1.02 4.64
CA LEU A 88 -0.66 0.45 3.44
C LEU A 88 0.42 -0.03 2.47
N SER A 89 0.23 -1.22 1.92
CA SER A 89 1.07 -1.78 0.88
C SER A 89 0.26 -2.75 0.03
N ASP A 90 0.72 -3.06 -1.17
CA ASP A 90 0.26 -4.23 -1.94
C ASP A 90 0.56 -5.55 -1.19
N GLY A 91 1.47 -5.50 -0.22
CA GLY A 91 1.87 -6.53 0.72
C GLY A 91 2.64 -7.65 0.06
N VAL A 92 3.73 -7.27 -0.62
CA VAL A 92 4.83 -8.16 -0.97
C VAL A 92 5.17 -9.12 0.18
N VAL A 93 5.58 -10.35 -0.18
CA VAL A 93 5.88 -11.42 0.79
C VAL A 93 6.88 -10.91 1.82
N GLY A 94 6.57 -11.13 3.11
CA GLY A 94 7.40 -10.70 4.23
C GLY A 94 7.16 -9.25 4.71
N MET A 95 6.43 -8.41 3.97
CA MET A 95 6.16 -7.02 4.35
C MET A 95 5.52 -6.90 5.74
N LYS A 96 4.46 -7.69 6.00
CA LYS A 96 3.79 -7.69 7.31
C LYS A 96 4.73 -8.05 8.45
N THR A 97 5.62 -9.01 8.22
CA THR A 97 6.61 -9.44 9.21
C THR A 97 7.63 -8.33 9.48
N ALA A 98 8.14 -7.67 8.43
CA ALA A 98 9.06 -6.54 8.56
C ALA A 98 8.43 -5.36 9.29
N LEU A 99 7.16 -5.06 8.99
CA LEU A 99 6.37 -4.03 9.67
C LEU A 99 6.14 -4.38 11.13
N ALA A 100 5.67 -5.59 11.45
CA ALA A 100 5.43 -6.02 12.83
C ALA A 100 6.72 -5.99 13.67
N LYS A 101 7.88 -6.30 13.07
CA LYS A 101 9.18 -6.20 13.73
C LYS A 101 9.61 -4.74 13.99
N THR A 102 9.35 -3.84 13.05
CA THR A 102 9.86 -2.47 13.11
C THR A 102 8.90 -1.51 13.83
N TYR A 103 7.61 -1.62 13.55
CA TYR A 103 6.51 -0.81 14.08
C TYR A 103 5.39 -1.72 14.63
N PRO A 104 5.61 -2.41 15.77
CA PRO A 104 4.70 -3.43 16.28
C PRO A 104 3.30 -2.94 16.66
N GLN A 105 3.15 -1.62 16.89
CA GLN A 105 1.87 -1.00 17.24
C GLN A 105 1.09 -0.53 16.01
N ALA A 106 1.70 -0.53 14.83
CA ALA A 106 1.04 -0.05 13.62
C ALA A 106 0.09 -1.11 13.07
N HIS A 107 -1.10 -0.67 12.67
CA HIS A 107 -1.99 -1.52 11.89
C HIS A 107 -1.45 -1.70 10.47
N PHE A 108 -1.85 -2.80 9.82
CA PHE A 108 -1.55 -3.07 8.41
C PHE A 108 -2.84 -3.22 7.62
N GLN A 109 -2.94 -2.50 6.51
CA GLN A 109 -4.03 -2.60 5.55
C GLN A 109 -3.46 -2.96 4.18
N ARG A 110 -4.04 -3.96 3.54
CA ARG A 110 -3.77 -4.23 2.12
C ARG A 110 -4.32 -3.10 1.27
N CYS A 111 -3.53 -2.58 0.35
CA CYS A 111 -3.98 -1.54 -0.57
C CYS A 111 -5.09 -2.08 -1.48
N LEU A 112 -6.33 -1.61 -1.29
CA LEU A 112 -7.50 -2.09 -2.05
C LEU A 112 -7.39 -1.81 -3.55
N VAL A 113 -6.63 -0.79 -3.93
CA VAL A 113 -6.31 -0.48 -5.33
C VAL A 113 -5.53 -1.63 -5.98
N HIS A 114 -4.47 -2.09 -5.31
CA HIS A 114 -3.66 -3.22 -5.79
C HIS A 114 -4.48 -4.51 -5.78
N VAL A 115 -5.34 -4.71 -4.79
CA VAL A 115 -6.28 -5.84 -4.77
C VAL A 115 -7.20 -5.82 -5.99
N MET A 116 -7.83 -4.68 -6.29
CA MET A 116 -8.70 -4.52 -7.45
C MET A 116 -7.97 -4.74 -8.78
N ARG A 117 -6.76 -4.19 -8.94
CA ARG A 117 -5.90 -4.44 -10.12
C ARG A 117 -5.59 -5.93 -10.27
N ASN A 118 -5.23 -6.59 -9.17
CA ASN A 118 -4.93 -8.02 -9.14
C ASN A 118 -6.13 -8.90 -9.50
N ILE A 119 -7.33 -8.52 -9.06
CA ILE A 119 -8.57 -9.18 -9.46
C ILE A 119 -8.78 -9.01 -10.97
N CYS A 120 -8.77 -7.77 -11.47
CA CYS A 120 -8.97 -7.45 -12.90
C CYS A 120 -8.01 -8.20 -13.83
N ALA A 121 -6.75 -8.38 -13.41
CA ALA A 121 -5.73 -9.10 -14.17
C ALA A 121 -6.01 -10.61 -14.29
N LYS A 122 -6.83 -11.18 -13.40
CA LYS A 122 -7.07 -12.63 -13.27
C LYS A 122 -8.50 -13.07 -13.62
N VAL A 123 -9.34 -12.13 -14.08
CA VAL A 123 -10.73 -12.38 -14.47
C VAL A 123 -10.94 -12.01 -15.94
N ARG A 124 -11.99 -12.57 -16.54
CA ARG A 124 -12.34 -12.28 -17.94
C ARG A 124 -12.77 -10.83 -18.10
N VAL A 125 -12.54 -10.26 -19.29
CA VAL A 125 -12.78 -8.83 -19.56
C VAL A 125 -14.25 -8.46 -19.33
N GLU A 126 -15.16 -9.32 -19.77
CA GLU A 126 -16.61 -9.19 -19.63
C GLU A 126 -17.10 -9.15 -18.18
N ASP A 127 -16.39 -9.79 -17.25
CA ASP A 127 -16.78 -9.83 -15.83
C ASP A 127 -16.15 -8.70 -15.00
N ARG A 128 -15.13 -8.01 -15.53
CA ARG A 128 -14.37 -7.00 -14.77
C ARG A 128 -15.26 -5.92 -14.18
N GLU A 129 -16.19 -5.38 -14.96
CA GLU A 129 -17.05 -4.29 -14.50
C GLU A 129 -17.94 -4.74 -13.33
N ALA A 130 -18.62 -5.88 -13.47
CA ALA A 130 -19.49 -6.44 -12.44
C ALA A 130 -18.70 -6.72 -11.15
N ILE A 131 -17.56 -7.41 -11.27
CA ILE A 131 -16.71 -7.75 -10.12
C ILE A 131 -16.19 -6.49 -9.42
N MET A 132 -15.74 -5.47 -10.17
CA MET A 132 -15.25 -4.23 -9.57
C MET A 132 -16.35 -3.43 -8.88
N ASN A 133 -17.55 -3.36 -9.46
CA ASN A 133 -18.66 -2.64 -8.86
C ASN A 133 -19.12 -3.31 -7.56
N GLU A 134 -19.14 -4.64 -7.51
CA GLU A 134 -19.47 -5.41 -6.32
C GLU A 134 -18.38 -5.32 -5.26
N PHE A 135 -17.10 -5.45 -5.65
CA PHE A 135 -15.99 -5.34 -4.70
C PHE A 135 -15.95 -3.94 -4.04
N LYS A 136 -16.27 -2.88 -4.79
CA LYS A 136 -16.39 -1.53 -4.23
C LYS A 136 -17.49 -1.39 -3.17
N GLN A 137 -18.54 -2.22 -3.21
CA GLN A 137 -19.60 -2.17 -2.19
C GLN A 137 -19.06 -2.50 -0.80
N ILE A 138 -18.00 -3.31 -0.70
CA ILE A 138 -17.39 -3.73 0.57
C ILE A 138 -16.96 -2.52 1.40
N HIS A 139 -16.41 -1.47 0.79
CA HIS A 139 -15.92 -0.29 1.51
C HIS A 139 -16.95 0.84 1.67
N GLN A 140 -18.18 0.63 1.18
CA GLN A 140 -19.29 1.59 1.31
C GLN A 140 -20.22 1.26 2.49
N GLN A 141 -19.97 0.15 3.21
CA GLN A 141 -20.82 -0.30 4.30
C GLN A 141 -20.73 0.60 5.54
N ALA A 142 -21.78 0.56 6.36
CA ALA A 142 -21.86 1.38 7.56
C ALA A 142 -20.78 1.01 8.59
N ASN A 143 -20.48 -0.29 8.72
CA ASN A 143 -19.56 -0.85 9.71
C ASN A 143 -18.84 -2.10 9.17
N LYS A 144 -17.86 -2.58 9.93
CA LYS A 144 -17.02 -3.72 9.57
C LYS A 144 -17.82 -5.03 9.42
N ALA A 145 -18.81 -5.26 10.27
CA ALA A 145 -19.62 -6.48 10.21
C ALA A 145 -20.40 -6.57 8.89
N ALA A 146 -21.10 -5.49 8.51
CA ALA A 146 -21.79 -5.42 7.23
C ALA A 146 -20.83 -5.56 6.03
N ALA A 147 -19.60 -5.03 6.14
CA ALA A 147 -18.57 -5.21 5.10
C ALA A 147 -18.11 -6.67 4.96
N VAL A 148 -18.00 -7.41 6.07
CA VAL A 148 -17.69 -8.84 6.07
C VAL A 148 -18.80 -9.63 5.38
N ASP A 149 -20.06 -9.34 5.70
CA ASP A 149 -21.21 -10.03 5.07
C ASP A 149 -21.20 -9.83 3.54
N VAL A 150 -20.97 -8.60 3.08
CA VAL A 150 -20.87 -8.28 1.65
C VAL A 150 -19.66 -8.97 1.00
N LEU A 151 -18.51 -9.02 1.69
CA LEU A 151 -17.31 -9.69 1.20
C LEU A 151 -17.51 -11.21 1.07
N HIS A 152 -18.21 -11.84 2.02
CA HIS A 152 -18.50 -13.27 1.98
C HIS A 152 -19.53 -13.62 0.91
N ALA A 153 -20.53 -12.76 0.69
CA ALA A 153 -21.45 -12.88 -0.44
C ALA A 153 -20.71 -12.76 -1.79
N PHE A 154 -19.77 -11.81 -1.89
CA PHE A 154 -18.89 -11.67 -3.06
C PHE A 154 -18.09 -12.95 -3.32
N TYR A 155 -17.50 -13.56 -2.27
CA TYR A 155 -16.82 -14.84 -2.42
C TYR A 155 -17.75 -15.92 -2.94
N ALA A 156 -18.90 -16.13 -2.30
CA ALA A 156 -19.84 -17.18 -2.67
C ALA A 156 -20.28 -17.07 -4.14
N LYS A 157 -20.49 -15.84 -4.62
CA LYS A 157 -20.89 -15.59 -6.02
C LYS A 157 -19.80 -15.97 -7.02
N TRP A 158 -18.55 -15.59 -6.76
CA TRP A 158 -17.47 -15.67 -7.74
C TRP A 158 -16.56 -16.89 -7.57
N ASP A 159 -16.69 -17.66 -6.48
CA ASP A 159 -15.81 -18.81 -6.17
C ASP A 159 -15.82 -19.87 -7.28
N LYS A 160 -16.99 -20.17 -7.86
CA LYS A 160 -17.10 -21.18 -8.93
C LYS A 160 -16.35 -20.79 -10.20
N SER A 161 -16.41 -19.52 -10.58
CA SER A 161 -15.77 -19.01 -11.81
C SER A 161 -14.30 -18.66 -11.60
N TYR A 162 -13.94 -18.20 -10.40
CA TYR A 162 -12.65 -17.59 -10.09
C TYR A 162 -12.06 -18.09 -8.76
N ASN A 163 -12.10 -19.40 -8.49
CA ASN A 163 -11.68 -19.99 -7.21
C ASN A 163 -10.30 -19.51 -6.74
N HIS A 164 -9.32 -19.41 -7.65
CA HIS A 164 -7.98 -18.95 -7.29
C HIS A 164 -7.97 -17.47 -6.84
N VAL A 165 -8.78 -16.60 -7.46
CA VAL A 165 -8.90 -15.20 -7.02
C VAL A 165 -9.53 -15.14 -5.63
N ILE A 166 -10.61 -15.89 -5.41
CA ILE A 166 -11.32 -15.90 -4.13
C ILE A 166 -10.46 -16.49 -3.00
N ARG A 167 -9.70 -17.56 -3.27
CA ARG A 167 -8.74 -18.12 -2.30
C ARG A 167 -7.72 -17.08 -1.87
N ASN A 168 -7.07 -16.41 -2.83
CA ASN A 168 -6.09 -15.36 -2.52
C ASN A 168 -6.69 -14.19 -1.71
N LEU A 169 -7.96 -13.85 -1.94
CA LEU A 169 -8.64 -12.80 -1.16
C LEU A 169 -8.92 -13.25 0.28
N LYS A 170 -9.37 -14.50 0.48
CA LYS A 170 -9.58 -15.10 1.81
C LYS A 170 -8.28 -15.10 2.62
N ASP A 171 -7.15 -15.42 2.00
CA ASP A 171 -5.83 -15.45 2.67
C ASP A 171 -5.41 -14.08 3.22
N ILE A 172 -5.87 -12.99 2.61
CA ILE A 172 -5.54 -11.61 3.01
C ILE A 172 -6.72 -10.86 3.66
N GLU A 173 -7.85 -11.53 3.88
CA GLU A 173 -9.09 -10.91 4.41
C GLU A 173 -8.89 -10.09 5.68
N PRO A 174 -8.09 -10.53 6.68
CA PRO A 174 -7.84 -9.74 7.88
C PRO A 174 -7.27 -8.35 7.57
N ASP A 175 -6.58 -8.20 6.45
CA ASP A 175 -5.91 -6.98 6.02
C ASP A 175 -6.78 -6.10 5.10
N LEU A 176 -7.94 -6.58 4.64
CA LEU A 176 -8.79 -5.87 3.67
C LEU A 176 -9.68 -4.80 4.32
N LEU A 177 -10.05 -4.99 5.58
CA LEU A 177 -11.10 -4.20 6.26
C LEU A 177 -10.59 -3.42 7.48
N VAL A 178 -9.28 -3.29 7.65
CA VAL A 178 -8.65 -2.61 8.78
C VAL A 178 -9.02 -1.12 8.80
N PHE A 179 -9.22 -0.51 7.63
CA PHE A 179 -9.67 0.87 7.53
C PHE A 179 -11.02 1.15 8.24
N TYR A 180 -11.85 0.13 8.51
CA TYR A 180 -13.09 0.29 9.28
C TYR A 180 -12.88 0.65 10.75
N ASN A 181 -11.68 0.40 11.30
CA ASN A 181 -11.30 0.81 12.65
C ASN A 181 -11.22 2.34 12.79
N TYR A 182 -11.22 3.07 11.68
CA TYR A 182 -11.08 4.52 11.64
C TYR A 182 -12.41 5.24 11.34
N PRO A 183 -12.53 6.53 11.73
CA PRO A 183 -13.71 7.34 11.46
C PRO A 183 -14.08 7.40 9.98
N LYS A 184 -15.38 7.37 9.66
CA LYS A 184 -15.90 7.36 8.28
C LYS A 184 -15.32 8.48 7.41
N GLN A 185 -15.07 9.65 8.01
CA GLN A 185 -14.57 10.86 7.36
C GLN A 185 -13.21 10.66 6.70
N ILE A 186 -12.37 9.75 7.22
CA ILE A 186 -11.00 9.53 6.72
C ILE A 186 -10.83 8.23 5.93
N ARG A 187 -11.81 7.32 5.97
CA ARG A 187 -11.75 6.03 5.26
C ARG A 187 -11.49 6.20 3.78
N ALA A 188 -12.13 7.18 3.14
CA ALA A 188 -11.95 7.46 1.72
C ALA A 188 -10.50 7.81 1.36
N SER A 189 -9.77 8.50 2.24
CA SER A 189 -8.35 8.77 2.03
C SER A 189 -7.51 7.50 2.09
N ILE A 190 -7.91 6.52 2.93
CA ILE A 190 -7.20 5.24 3.12
C ILE A 190 -7.38 4.32 1.91
N TYR A 191 -8.62 4.10 1.45
CA TYR A 191 -8.91 3.12 0.39
C TYR A 191 -8.87 3.66 -1.05
N SER A 192 -8.74 4.98 -1.26
CA SER A 192 -8.75 5.56 -2.62
C SER A 192 -7.37 5.60 -3.28
N THR A 193 -7.39 5.59 -4.62
CA THR A 193 -6.20 5.59 -5.49
C THR A 193 -5.50 6.95 -5.58
N ASN A 194 -6.16 8.03 -5.13
CA ASN A 194 -5.76 9.39 -5.44
C ASN A 194 -4.33 9.73 -4.98
N MET A 195 -3.78 9.07 -3.97
CA MET A 195 -2.46 9.46 -3.45
C MET A 195 -1.28 8.86 -4.20
N ILE A 196 -1.35 7.57 -4.55
CA ILE A 196 -0.28 6.89 -5.30
C ILE A 196 -0.38 7.24 -6.78
N GLU A 197 -1.59 7.24 -7.36
CA GLU A 197 -1.77 7.56 -8.79
C GLU A 197 -1.46 9.02 -9.10
N SER A 198 -1.82 9.98 -8.23
CA SER A 198 -1.43 11.39 -8.45
C SER A 198 0.07 11.62 -8.36
N PHE A 199 0.80 10.76 -7.63
CA PHE A 199 2.26 10.81 -7.57
C PHE A 199 2.88 10.14 -8.82
N ASN A 200 2.40 8.95 -9.18
CA ASN A 200 2.91 8.20 -10.33
C ASN A 200 2.58 8.88 -11.68
N ASN A 201 1.47 9.62 -11.78
CA ASN A 201 1.04 10.32 -13.02
C ASN A 201 1.58 11.75 -13.16
N ARG A 202 2.43 12.23 -12.24
CA ARG A 202 3.04 13.58 -12.31
C ARG A 202 4.33 13.64 -13.12
N HIS A 203 4.66 12.58 -13.86
CA HIS A 203 5.86 12.47 -14.68
C HIS A 203 5.55 11.96 -16.09
#